data_AF-A0A1C6R3E0-F1
#
_entry.id   AF-A0A1C6R3E0-F1
#
_cell.length_a   1.000
_cell.length_b   1.000
_cell.length_c   1.000
_cell.angle_alpha   90.00
_cell.angle_beta   90.00
_cell.angle_gamma   90.00
#
_symmetry.space_group_name_H-M   'P 1'
#
loop_
_entity.id
_entity.type
_entity.pdbx_description
1 polymer ?
#
loop_
_entity_poly.entity_id
_entity_poly.type
_entity_poly.pdbx_seq_one_letter_code
_entity_poly.pdbx_strand_id
1 'polypeptide(L)'
;MRTHRFRTTTLAATALVATLSLTACAGNEGTKSAGPAPAAASTPAATGTDATPGPAASERAESSASPAAPASSGENTAPHSATTKAPQATKATPAASAARTACTTANTRVTATQVSRPINHLLLTLKNTGSGLCDAYYAPHLGFDGAQSVFPILENSKPQAVVTLAPGEEAYAGIGLTGEPGQSKLYKSKNLRVFFAKRNGSTYDEPATLKLPAETSWDENGFVTYWQSDRATALMF
;
A
#
# COMPACT_ATOMS: atom_id res chain seq x y z
N MET A 1 17.86 -23.29 41.94
CA MET A 1 16.45 -23.60 41.59
C MET A 1 15.53 -22.87 42.57
N ARG A 2 14.43 -22.25 42.13
CA ARG A 2 13.42 -21.62 43.01
C ARG A 2 12.03 -22.10 42.58
N THR A 3 11.31 -22.71 43.52
CA THR A 3 10.09 -23.47 43.22
C THR A 3 8.85 -22.60 43.42
N HIS A 4 8.37 -21.97 42.34
CA HIS A 4 7.14 -21.17 42.38
C HIS A 4 5.92 -22.10 42.39
N ARG A 5 5.21 -22.14 43.52
CA ARG A 5 3.98 -22.92 43.69
C ARG A 5 2.81 -22.19 43.02
N PHE A 6 2.21 -22.81 42.01
CA PHE A 6 0.98 -22.31 41.39
C PHE A 6 -0.17 -22.30 42.41
N ARG A 7 -0.87 -21.17 42.54
CA ARG A 7 -2.17 -21.07 43.22
C ARG A 7 -3.25 -20.93 42.16
N THR A 8 -4.02 -22.00 41.95
CA THR A 8 -5.20 -21.99 41.08
C THR A 8 -6.38 -21.33 41.78
N THR A 9 -6.80 -20.16 41.32
CA THR A 9 -8.00 -19.46 41.82
C THR A 9 -9.15 -19.62 40.84
N THR A 10 -9.98 -20.63 41.04
CA THR A 10 -11.29 -20.77 40.38
C THR A 10 -12.33 -19.88 41.05
N LEU A 11 -13.04 -19.06 40.30
CA LEU A 11 -14.28 -18.41 40.75
C LEU A 11 -15.32 -18.41 39.61
N ALA A 12 -16.59 -18.27 39.96
CA ALA A 12 -17.72 -18.65 39.10
C ALA A 12 -17.99 -17.67 37.95
N ALA A 13 -18.50 -18.21 36.83
CA ALA A 13 -19.12 -17.43 35.77
C ALA A 13 -20.61 -17.19 36.09
N THR A 14 -21.02 -15.94 36.23
CA THR A 14 -22.43 -15.54 36.38
C THR A 14 -23.00 -15.12 35.03
N ALA A 15 -23.80 -15.98 34.39
CA ALA A 15 -24.51 -15.61 33.17
C ALA A 15 -25.73 -14.74 33.49
N LEU A 16 -25.70 -13.49 33.06
CA LEU A 16 -26.85 -12.57 33.17
C LEU A 16 -27.51 -12.43 31.80
N VAL A 17 -28.71 -13.01 31.65
CA VAL A 17 -29.51 -12.92 30.43
C VAL A 17 -30.42 -11.68 30.54
N ALA A 18 -30.16 -10.67 29.71
CA ALA A 18 -30.98 -9.47 29.61
C ALA A 18 -31.86 -9.53 28.35
N THR A 19 -33.17 -9.71 28.52
CA THR A 19 -34.13 -9.82 27.41
C THR A 19 -34.79 -8.49 27.06
N LEU A 20 -34.54 -8.03 25.84
CA LEU A 20 -35.44 -7.33 24.91
C LEU A 20 -36.37 -6.22 25.44
N SER A 21 -36.23 -5.02 24.87
CA SER A 21 -37.32 -4.05 24.70
C SER A 21 -37.11 -3.24 23.43
N LEU A 22 -37.90 -3.54 22.40
CA LEU A 22 -37.79 -2.93 21.06
C LEU A 22 -38.81 -1.80 20.92
N THR A 23 -38.42 -0.56 21.26
CA THR A 23 -39.29 0.62 21.13
C THR A 23 -39.30 1.17 19.71
N ALA A 24 -39.94 0.45 18.78
CA ALA A 24 -40.23 0.94 17.45
C ALA A 24 -41.32 2.02 17.49
N CYS A 25 -40.94 3.29 17.58
CA CYS A 25 -41.88 4.41 17.49
C CYS A 25 -42.21 4.69 16.01
N ALA A 26 -43.26 4.05 15.50
CA ALA A 26 -43.82 4.39 14.20
C ALA A 26 -44.63 5.69 14.32
N GLY A 27 -44.19 6.74 13.62
CA GLY A 27 -44.87 8.03 13.52
C GLY A 27 -44.96 8.45 12.06
N ASN A 28 -46.08 8.12 11.42
CA ASN A 28 -46.38 8.50 10.05
C ASN A 28 -47.70 9.31 10.01
N GLU A 29 -48.02 9.83 8.82
CA GLU A 29 -49.24 10.57 8.47
C GLU A 29 -49.28 12.06 8.91
N GLY A 30 -49.59 12.91 7.93
CA GLY A 30 -49.53 14.37 8.02
C GLY A 30 -49.84 15.07 6.70
N THR A 31 -50.64 14.45 5.83
CA THR A 31 -50.94 14.94 4.48
C THR A 31 -52.12 15.91 4.46
N LYS A 32 -51.88 17.16 4.07
CA LYS A 32 -52.93 18.05 3.56
C LYS A 32 -52.40 19.00 2.48
N SER A 33 -53.24 19.30 1.49
CA SER A 33 -52.90 20.04 0.26
C SER A 33 -54.05 20.96 -0.18
N ALA A 34 -53.83 21.72 -1.26
CA ALA A 34 -54.54 22.92 -1.75
C ALA A 34 -54.38 24.17 -0.86
N GLY A 35 -54.22 25.40 -1.38
CA GLY A 35 -54.30 25.94 -2.76
C GLY A 35 -55.24 27.17 -2.83
N PRO A 36 -55.23 28.08 -3.84
CA PRO A 36 -54.46 28.13 -5.10
C PRO A 36 -53.71 29.50 -5.34
N ALA A 37 -53.36 29.83 -6.60
CA ALA A 37 -52.62 31.03 -7.06
C ALA A 37 -53.51 32.12 -7.75
N PRO A 38 -52.98 33.26 -8.27
CA PRO A 38 -52.39 33.35 -9.65
C PRO A 38 -51.16 34.30 -9.82
N ALA A 39 -50.23 34.09 -10.76
CA ALA A 39 -50.03 34.70 -12.13
C ALA A 39 -49.68 36.22 -12.19
N ALA A 40 -48.93 36.78 -13.17
CA ALA A 40 -48.46 36.34 -14.51
C ALA A 40 -47.06 36.97 -14.87
N ALA A 41 -46.17 36.35 -15.69
CA ALA A 41 -45.97 36.42 -17.18
C ALA A 41 -45.47 37.78 -17.74
N SER A 42 -44.64 37.92 -18.80
CA SER A 42 -44.13 37.05 -19.92
C SER A 42 -42.59 37.26 -20.14
N THR A 43 -41.76 36.73 -21.06
CA THR A 43 -41.80 36.09 -22.43
C THR A 43 -42.18 37.03 -23.61
N PRO A 44 -41.76 36.83 -24.91
CA PRO A 44 -41.37 35.54 -25.58
C PRO A 44 -40.27 35.53 -26.71
N ALA A 45 -39.98 34.31 -27.21
CA ALA A 45 -39.54 33.88 -28.58
C ALA A 45 -38.15 34.34 -29.14
N ALA A 46 -37.46 33.68 -30.10
CA ALA A 46 -37.64 32.50 -31.00
C ALA A 46 -36.20 32.02 -31.45
N THR A 47 -35.83 31.01 -32.29
CA THR A 47 -36.27 29.70 -32.89
C THR A 47 -35.05 29.16 -33.71
N GLY A 48 -34.87 27.90 -34.13
CA GLY A 48 -35.58 26.62 -33.91
C GLY A 48 -35.29 25.54 -35.01
N THR A 49 -35.43 24.25 -34.65
CA THR A 49 -35.88 23.09 -35.50
C THR A 49 -34.84 22.19 -36.23
N ASP A 50 -35.05 20.86 -36.14
CA ASP A 50 -34.55 19.65 -36.89
C ASP A 50 -33.11 19.57 -37.48
N ALA A 51 -32.39 18.42 -37.49
CA ALA A 51 -32.80 17.09 -37.99
C ALA A 51 -31.81 15.94 -37.60
N THR A 52 -32.19 14.68 -37.88
CA THR A 52 -31.38 13.42 -37.80
C THR A 52 -32.18 12.35 -38.57
N PRO A 53 -31.63 11.48 -39.47
CA PRO A 53 -30.47 10.61 -39.26
C PRO A 53 -29.54 10.35 -40.49
N GLY A 54 -28.55 9.45 -40.35
CA GLY A 54 -27.97 8.68 -41.47
C GLY A 54 -26.42 8.55 -41.49
N PRO A 55 -25.85 7.37 -41.77
CA PRO A 55 -24.39 7.16 -41.80
C PRO A 55 -23.80 7.19 -43.22
N ALA A 56 -22.48 7.41 -43.30
CA ALA A 56 -21.65 7.14 -44.48
C ALA A 56 -20.28 6.60 -44.04
N ALA A 57 -19.68 5.72 -44.84
CA ALA A 57 -18.40 5.08 -44.56
C ALA A 57 -17.39 5.30 -45.68
N SER A 58 -16.11 5.47 -45.30
CA SER A 58 -14.88 5.24 -46.09
C SER A 58 -13.73 5.23 -45.07
N GLU A 59 -13.09 4.10 -44.77
CA GLU A 59 -12.05 3.47 -45.59
C GLU A 59 -10.80 4.34 -45.83
N ARG A 60 -9.76 4.09 -45.02
CA ARG A 60 -8.46 3.71 -45.57
C ARG A 60 -7.73 2.76 -44.61
N ALA A 61 -7.26 1.65 -45.15
CA ALA A 61 -6.42 0.69 -44.44
C ALA A 61 -5.08 0.55 -45.16
N GLU A 62 -4.00 0.60 -44.39
CA GLU A 62 -2.68 0.06 -44.74
C GLU A 62 -2.06 -0.46 -43.42
N SER A 63 -1.33 -1.57 -43.32
CA SER A 63 -1.11 -2.74 -44.16
C SER A 63 -0.04 -3.54 -43.41
N SER A 64 -0.39 -4.67 -42.76
CA SER A 64 0.57 -5.47 -41.96
C SER A 64 0.28 -6.97 -41.99
N ALA A 65 0.86 -7.65 -42.98
CA ALA A 65 1.18 -9.08 -42.97
C ALA A 65 2.64 -9.18 -43.50
N SER A 66 3.61 -9.80 -42.81
CA SER A 66 3.72 -11.24 -42.50
C SER A 66 3.91 -12.07 -43.80
N PRO A 67 4.94 -12.93 -43.87
CA PRO A 67 4.75 -14.29 -43.36
C PRO A 67 5.95 -14.90 -42.61
N ALA A 68 5.74 -16.11 -42.08
CA ALA A 68 6.76 -16.98 -41.51
C ALA A 68 7.49 -17.84 -42.57
N ALA A 69 8.49 -18.62 -42.13
CA ALA A 69 9.30 -19.50 -42.97
C ALA A 69 8.59 -20.82 -43.36
N PRO A 70 9.06 -21.48 -44.42
CA PRO A 70 9.11 -22.94 -44.53
C PRO A 70 10.57 -23.46 -44.68
N ALA A 71 10.75 -24.78 -44.84
CA ALA A 71 12.05 -25.45 -44.70
C ALA A 71 12.36 -26.48 -45.80
N SER A 72 13.64 -26.88 -45.85
CA SER A 72 14.19 -28.16 -46.35
C SER A 72 14.07 -28.51 -47.85
N SER A 73 15.21 -28.59 -48.54
CA SER A 73 15.68 -29.79 -49.28
C SER A 73 17.04 -29.54 -49.95
N GLY A 74 17.85 -30.59 -50.16
CA GLY A 74 19.17 -30.53 -50.81
C GLY A 74 20.15 -31.55 -50.22
N GLU A 75 20.87 -32.29 -51.07
CA GLU A 75 21.62 -33.51 -50.68
C GLU A 75 23.15 -33.40 -50.88
N ASN A 76 23.86 -34.35 -50.25
CA ASN A 76 25.31 -34.58 -50.21
C ASN A 76 26.13 -34.23 -51.46
N THR A 77 27.33 -33.66 -51.23
CA THR A 77 28.62 -34.26 -51.63
C THR A 77 29.75 -33.69 -50.76
N ALA A 78 30.70 -34.54 -50.36
CA ALA A 78 31.88 -34.22 -49.53
C ALA A 78 33.17 -34.51 -50.34
N PRO A 79 34.41 -34.30 -49.83
CA PRO A 79 34.82 -33.76 -48.52
C PRO A 79 35.86 -32.60 -48.64
N HIS A 80 36.38 -32.11 -47.51
CA HIS A 80 37.83 -32.13 -47.19
C HIS A 80 38.08 -31.69 -45.73
N SER A 81 39.21 -32.13 -45.15
CA SER A 81 39.44 -32.12 -43.70
C SER A 81 39.96 -30.80 -43.14
N ALA A 82 39.31 -30.29 -42.09
CA ALA A 82 39.89 -29.31 -41.16
C ALA A 82 39.34 -29.56 -39.74
N THR A 83 40.23 -29.80 -38.77
CA THR A 83 39.84 -30.07 -37.36
C THR A 83 39.52 -28.79 -36.61
N THR A 84 38.38 -28.17 -36.90
CA THR A 84 37.86 -27.04 -36.13
C THR A 84 37.22 -27.52 -34.83
N LYS A 85 37.94 -27.31 -33.73
CA LYS A 85 37.49 -27.53 -32.36
C LYS A 85 36.13 -26.86 -32.13
N ALA A 86 35.10 -27.64 -31.79
CA ALA A 86 33.75 -27.13 -31.58
C ALA A 86 33.73 -26.01 -30.52
N PRO A 87 32.90 -24.96 -30.70
CA PRO A 87 32.70 -23.95 -29.67
C PRO A 87 32.06 -24.62 -28.45
N GLN A 88 32.85 -24.81 -27.41
CA GLN A 88 32.36 -25.30 -26.12
C GLN A 88 31.28 -24.34 -25.63
N ALA A 89 30.04 -24.83 -25.53
CA ALA A 89 28.92 -24.02 -25.07
C ALA A 89 29.24 -23.44 -23.68
N THR A 90 29.53 -22.15 -23.64
CA THR A 90 29.85 -21.45 -22.40
C THR A 90 28.64 -21.57 -21.50
N LYS A 91 28.76 -22.31 -20.39
CA LYS A 91 27.74 -22.25 -19.33
C LYS A 91 27.58 -20.78 -18.99
N ALA A 92 26.38 -20.24 -19.18
CA ALA A 92 26.06 -18.90 -18.74
C ALA A 92 26.23 -18.87 -17.21
N THR A 93 27.37 -18.32 -16.75
CA THR A 93 27.59 -18.03 -15.34
C THR A 93 26.39 -17.21 -14.88
N PRO A 94 25.65 -17.63 -13.84
CA PRO A 94 24.57 -16.82 -13.31
C PRO A 94 25.11 -15.42 -13.02
N ALA A 95 24.54 -14.41 -13.66
CA ALA A 95 25.02 -13.03 -13.51
C ALA A 95 25.05 -12.70 -12.01
N ALA A 96 26.26 -12.44 -11.48
CA ALA A 96 26.46 -12.33 -10.06
C ALA A 96 25.51 -11.26 -9.50
N SER A 97 24.56 -11.68 -8.67
CA SER A 97 23.51 -10.80 -8.19
C SER A 97 24.15 -9.67 -7.39
N ALA A 98 24.02 -8.44 -7.92
CA ALA A 98 24.64 -7.26 -7.33
C ALA A 98 24.31 -7.20 -5.84
N ALA A 99 25.34 -7.17 -5.00
CA ALA A 99 25.23 -7.49 -3.59
C ALA A 99 24.26 -6.54 -2.88
N ARG A 100 23.08 -7.06 -2.49
CA ARG A 100 22.05 -6.28 -1.81
C ARG A 100 22.31 -6.28 -0.31
N THR A 101 22.41 -5.09 0.25
CA THR A 101 22.48 -4.87 1.70
C THR A 101 21.07 -4.81 2.31
N ALA A 102 20.93 -4.73 3.63
CA ALA A 102 19.68 -4.30 4.24
C ALA A 102 19.61 -2.77 4.27
N CYS A 103 18.44 -2.18 4.11
CA CYS A 103 18.24 -0.76 4.42
C CYS A 103 18.23 -0.58 5.95
N THR A 104 18.99 0.40 6.45
CA THR A 104 19.27 0.67 7.87
C THR A 104 19.56 2.16 8.10
N THR A 105 19.71 2.60 9.36
CA THR A 105 20.14 3.96 9.70
C THR A 105 21.48 4.38 9.08
N ALA A 106 22.38 3.42 8.81
CA ALA A 106 23.72 3.69 8.30
C ALA A 106 23.77 3.99 6.78
N ASN A 107 22.81 3.49 6.00
CA ASN A 107 22.76 3.65 4.53
C ASN A 107 21.48 4.32 4.02
N THR A 108 20.57 4.75 4.90
CA THR A 108 19.32 5.41 4.50
C THR A 108 18.95 6.60 5.39
N ARG A 109 18.07 7.47 4.87
CA ARG A 109 17.41 8.53 5.62
C ARG A 109 15.91 8.26 5.66
N VAL A 110 15.32 8.31 6.85
CA VAL A 110 13.86 8.28 7.03
C VAL A 110 13.33 9.68 7.36
N THR A 111 12.16 10.03 6.85
CA THR A 111 11.37 11.19 7.28
C THR A 111 9.93 10.76 7.59
N ALA A 112 9.22 11.54 8.41
CA ALA A 112 7.80 11.39 8.66
C ALA A 112 7.10 12.70 8.27
N THR A 113 6.03 12.62 7.48
CA THR A 113 5.32 13.79 6.95
C THR A 113 3.81 13.62 7.08
N GLN A 114 3.08 14.71 7.32
CA GLN A 114 1.63 14.71 7.31
C GLN A 114 1.11 14.72 5.86
N VAL A 115 0.05 13.97 5.58
CA VAL A 115 -0.64 13.99 4.29
C VAL A 115 -2.02 14.64 4.41
N SER A 116 -2.52 15.19 3.30
CA SER A 116 -3.84 15.84 3.25
C SER A 116 -4.98 14.86 2.96
N ARG A 117 -4.67 13.74 2.30
CA ARG A 117 -5.54 12.58 2.07
C ARG A 117 -4.68 11.30 2.06
N PRO A 118 -5.13 10.18 2.68
CA PRO A 118 -6.25 10.08 3.62
C PRO A 118 -6.07 10.97 4.87
N ILE A 119 -7.14 11.16 5.65
CA ILE A 119 -7.08 11.90 6.93
C ILE A 119 -6.45 11.03 8.02
N ASN A 120 -6.02 11.67 9.12
CA ASN A 120 -5.40 11.01 10.28
C ASN A 120 -4.20 10.11 9.92
N HIS A 121 -3.48 10.45 8.84
CA HIS A 121 -2.39 9.67 8.30
C HIS A 121 -1.08 10.44 8.23
N LEU A 122 0.01 9.72 8.45
CA LEU A 122 1.37 10.15 8.11
C LEU A 122 1.95 9.26 7.01
N LEU A 123 2.89 9.81 6.26
CA LEU A 123 3.73 9.09 5.32
C LEU A 123 5.16 9.05 5.87
N LEU A 124 5.68 7.84 6.05
CA LEU A 124 7.12 7.59 6.14
C LEU A 124 7.71 7.51 4.73
N THR A 125 8.81 8.21 4.51
CA THR A 125 9.63 8.09 3.32
C THR A 125 11.02 7.60 3.74
N LEU A 126 11.46 6.48 3.15
CA LEU A 126 12.76 5.86 3.34
C LEU A 126 13.59 6.06 2.06
N LYS A 127 14.63 6.90 2.12
CA LYS A 127 15.52 7.18 0.98
C LYS A 127 16.85 6.45 1.12
N ASN A 128 17.28 5.70 0.11
CA ASN A 128 18.63 5.13 0.07
C ASN A 128 19.65 6.25 -0.16
N THR A 129 20.60 6.41 0.77
CA THR A 129 21.68 7.40 0.72
C THR A 129 23.07 6.75 0.64
N GLY A 130 23.14 5.42 0.51
CA GLY A 130 24.37 4.68 0.25
C GLY A 130 24.72 4.61 -1.24
N SER A 131 25.83 3.95 -1.56
CA SER A 131 26.37 3.81 -2.93
C SER A 131 25.97 2.50 -3.64
N GLY A 132 25.15 1.66 -3.01
CA GLY A 132 24.71 0.36 -3.55
C GLY A 132 23.26 0.03 -3.21
N LEU A 133 22.79 -1.13 -3.66
CA LEU A 133 21.42 -1.60 -3.44
C LEU A 133 21.18 -1.93 -1.95
N CYS A 134 20.05 -1.49 -1.41
CA CYS A 134 19.54 -1.96 -0.12
C CYS A 134 18.12 -2.51 -0.24
N ASP A 135 17.82 -3.58 0.50
CA ASP A 135 16.50 -4.20 0.60
C ASP A 135 15.78 -3.66 1.86
N ALA A 136 14.60 -3.08 1.69
CA ALA A 136 13.72 -2.62 2.76
C ALA A 136 12.79 -3.77 3.20
N TYR A 137 13.23 -4.58 4.16
CA TYR A 137 12.49 -5.75 4.63
C TYR A 137 11.28 -5.39 5.51
N TYR A 138 10.21 -6.18 5.37
CA TYR A 138 8.98 -6.16 6.18
C TYR A 138 8.35 -4.76 6.34
N ALA A 139 7.73 -4.48 7.49
CA ALA A 139 7.30 -3.16 7.91
C ALA A 139 8.33 -2.54 8.87
N PRO A 140 8.43 -1.21 8.95
CA PRO A 140 9.16 -0.56 10.04
C PRO A 140 8.46 -0.80 11.38
N HIS A 141 9.19 -1.26 12.38
CA HIS A 141 8.64 -1.39 13.74
C HIS A 141 8.66 -0.02 14.42
N LEU A 142 7.48 0.51 14.76
CA LEU A 142 7.32 1.87 15.26
C LEU A 142 7.17 1.94 16.78
N GLY A 143 7.83 2.93 17.38
CA GLY A 143 7.70 3.27 18.80
C GLY A 143 7.45 4.76 19.00
N PHE A 144 6.19 5.14 19.17
CA PHE A 144 5.77 6.49 19.57
C PHE A 144 6.17 6.82 21.02
N ASP A 145 6.08 8.10 21.40
CA ASP A 145 6.22 8.53 22.79
C ASP A 145 5.10 7.93 23.65
N GLY A 146 5.44 7.37 24.81
CA GLY A 146 4.47 6.77 25.75
C GLY A 146 3.91 5.40 25.34
N ALA A 147 4.20 4.90 24.14
CA ALA A 147 3.77 3.58 23.69
C ALA A 147 4.44 2.45 24.50
N GLN A 148 3.63 1.54 25.06
CA GLN A 148 4.12 0.38 25.84
C GLN A 148 4.49 -0.82 24.96
N SER A 149 4.03 -0.84 23.72
CA SER A 149 4.27 -1.87 22.70
C SER A 149 4.77 -1.24 21.40
N VAL A 150 5.25 -2.06 20.47
CA VAL A 150 5.42 -1.66 19.07
C VAL A 150 4.03 -1.37 18.46
N PHE A 151 3.93 -0.36 17.61
CA PHE A 151 2.69 -0.01 16.90
C PHE A 151 2.23 -1.17 16.00
N PRO A 152 0.91 -1.42 15.85
CA PRO A 152 0.40 -2.52 15.02
C PRO A 152 0.88 -2.46 13.57
N ILE A 153 1.22 -3.62 12.99
CA ILE A 153 1.56 -3.76 11.58
C ILE A 153 0.32 -4.25 10.81
N LEU A 154 -0.03 -3.57 9.72
CA LEU A 154 -1.14 -3.96 8.86
C LEU A 154 -0.71 -5.08 7.91
N GLU A 155 -0.87 -6.34 8.32
CA GLU A 155 -0.45 -7.52 7.52
C GLU A 155 -1.04 -7.58 6.10
N ASN A 156 -2.25 -7.04 5.90
CA ASN A 156 -2.88 -6.96 4.57
C ASN A 156 -2.15 -6.02 3.59
N SER A 157 -1.23 -5.17 4.05
CA SER A 157 -0.42 -4.29 3.20
C SER A 157 0.86 -4.94 2.67
N LYS A 158 1.11 -6.22 2.98
CA LYS A 158 2.35 -6.92 2.63
C LYS A 158 2.57 -7.01 1.10
N PRO A 159 3.69 -6.47 0.57
CA PRO A 159 3.96 -6.48 -0.86
C PRO A 159 4.32 -7.90 -1.37
N GLN A 160 4.13 -8.12 -2.67
CA GLN A 160 4.43 -9.38 -3.36
C GLN A 160 5.94 -9.72 -3.37
N ALA A 161 6.80 -8.71 -3.23
CA ALA A 161 8.26 -8.84 -3.17
C ALA A 161 8.84 -7.81 -2.19
N VAL A 162 10.09 -8.02 -1.75
CA VAL A 162 10.83 -7.01 -0.99
C VAL A 162 11.12 -5.79 -1.86
N VAL A 163 10.97 -4.59 -1.30
CA VAL A 163 11.33 -3.34 -1.98
C VAL A 163 12.86 -3.20 -1.94
N THR A 164 13.52 -3.34 -3.08
CA THR A 164 14.94 -3.02 -3.25
C THR A 164 15.07 -1.58 -3.76
N LEU A 165 15.97 -0.80 -3.16
CA LEU A 165 16.26 0.59 -3.52
C LEU A 165 17.70 0.73 -4.03
N ALA A 166 17.88 1.32 -5.21
CA ALA A 166 19.14 1.86 -5.70
C ALA A 166 19.49 3.20 -5.02
N PRO A 167 20.74 3.69 -5.12
CA PRO A 167 21.15 4.99 -4.58
C PRO A 167 20.22 6.13 -5.01
N GLY A 168 19.65 6.83 -4.05
CA GLY A 168 18.70 7.92 -4.27
C GLY A 168 17.23 7.52 -4.40
N GLU A 169 16.90 6.24 -4.58
CA GLU A 169 15.50 5.77 -4.64
C GLU A 169 14.82 5.79 -3.25
N GLU A 170 13.48 5.72 -3.26
CA GLU A 170 12.64 5.88 -2.08
C GLU A 170 11.60 4.76 -1.95
N ALA A 171 11.42 4.26 -0.72
CA ALA A 171 10.30 3.42 -0.32
C ALA A 171 9.37 4.18 0.65
N TYR A 172 8.13 3.73 0.76
CA TYR A 172 7.07 4.44 1.47
C TYR A 172 6.35 3.51 2.45
N ALA A 173 5.94 4.03 3.61
CA ALA A 173 5.01 3.34 4.50
C ALA A 173 3.98 4.32 5.06
N GLY A 174 2.71 3.96 5.00
CA GLY A 174 1.64 4.72 5.64
C GLY A 174 1.62 4.42 7.14
N ILE A 175 1.27 5.44 7.91
CA ILE A 175 0.87 5.29 9.30
C ILE A 175 -0.57 5.81 9.42
N GLY A 176 -1.52 4.92 9.68
CA GLY A 176 -2.83 5.30 10.19
C GLY A 176 -2.69 5.63 11.67
N LEU A 177 -2.92 6.88 12.07
CA LEU A 177 -2.78 7.31 13.46
C LEU A 177 -3.96 6.87 14.33
N THR A 178 -5.15 6.80 13.76
CA THR A 178 -6.40 6.41 14.42
C THR A 178 -7.26 5.58 13.48
N GLY A 179 -8.04 4.64 14.03
CA GLY A 179 -9.06 3.91 13.29
C GLY A 179 -10.33 4.72 13.01
N GLU A 180 -11.46 4.03 12.85
CA GLU A 180 -12.79 4.67 12.75
C GLU A 180 -13.11 5.53 14.01
N PRO A 181 -13.96 6.57 13.90
CA PRO A 181 -14.27 7.47 15.03
C PRO A 181 -14.89 6.75 16.25
N GLY A 182 -14.07 6.42 17.24
CA GLY A 182 -14.45 5.74 18.47
C GLY A 182 -14.34 6.60 19.73
N GLN A 183 -14.50 5.96 20.89
CA GLN A 183 -14.18 6.52 22.22
C GLN A 183 -12.78 6.09 22.70
N SER A 184 -11.91 5.68 21.76
CA SER A 184 -10.52 5.32 22.01
C SER A 184 -9.75 6.53 22.55
N LYS A 185 -8.79 6.27 23.45
CA LYS A 185 -8.00 7.33 24.07
C LYS A 185 -6.85 7.74 23.14
N LEU A 186 -6.84 9.01 22.73
CA LEU A 186 -5.73 9.58 21.96
C LEU A 186 -4.51 9.86 22.87
N TYR A 187 -3.33 9.57 22.34
CA TYR A 187 -2.02 9.81 22.93
C TYR A 187 -1.24 10.80 22.05
N LYS A 188 -0.74 11.91 22.62
CA LYS A 188 0.10 12.86 21.88
C LYS A 188 1.54 12.37 21.79
N SER A 189 2.16 12.48 20.61
CA SER A 189 3.56 12.13 20.38
C SER A 189 4.30 13.24 19.64
N LYS A 190 5.53 13.53 20.06
CA LYS A 190 6.44 14.51 19.45
C LYS A 190 7.54 13.83 18.66
N ASN A 191 7.91 12.62 19.04
CA ASN A 191 8.94 11.81 18.40
C ASN A 191 8.36 10.48 17.89
N LEU A 192 9.08 9.87 16.96
CA LEU A 192 8.83 8.52 16.48
C LEU A 192 10.16 7.78 16.35
N ARG A 193 10.30 6.63 17.02
CA ARG A 193 11.40 5.69 16.78
C ARG A 193 10.99 4.72 15.69
N VAL A 194 11.84 4.59 14.67
CA VAL A 194 11.66 3.69 13.52
C VAL A 194 12.76 2.65 13.56
N PHE A 195 12.40 1.42 13.93
CA PHE A 195 13.32 0.27 13.94
C PHE A 195 13.20 -0.50 12.62
N PHE A 196 14.34 -0.76 11.98
CA PHE A 196 14.42 -1.50 10.73
C PHE A 196 14.34 -3.02 10.98
N ALA A 197 13.68 -3.77 10.08
CA ALA A 197 13.68 -5.23 10.12
C ALA A 197 14.90 -5.82 9.36
N LYS A 198 15.45 -6.90 9.90
CA LYS A 198 16.46 -7.78 9.29
C LYS A 198 15.75 -8.76 8.34
N ARG A 199 16.47 -9.38 7.41
CA ARG A 199 15.94 -10.38 6.45
C ARG A 199 15.22 -11.58 7.10
N ASN A 200 15.50 -11.88 8.37
CA ASN A 200 14.88 -12.95 9.16
C ASN A 200 13.69 -12.47 10.04
N GLY A 201 13.25 -11.23 9.92
CA GLY A 201 12.09 -10.68 10.65
C GLY A 201 12.37 -10.18 12.07
N SER A 202 13.61 -10.24 12.58
CA SER A 202 13.97 -9.54 13.83
C SER A 202 14.42 -8.10 13.55
N THR A 203 14.33 -7.18 14.52
CA THR A 203 14.71 -5.78 14.33
C THR A 203 16.21 -5.55 14.48
N TYR A 204 16.74 -4.51 13.82
CA TYR A 204 17.97 -3.84 14.23
C TYR A 204 17.76 -3.07 15.53
N ASP A 205 18.84 -2.93 16.29
CA ASP A 205 18.84 -2.46 17.67
C ASP A 205 18.93 -0.93 17.76
N GLU A 206 19.40 -0.28 16.69
CA GLU A 206 19.48 1.18 16.53
C GLU A 206 18.26 1.70 15.72
N PRO A 207 17.40 2.57 16.30
CA PRO A 207 16.30 3.20 15.58
C PRO A 207 16.68 4.56 14.97
N ALA A 208 16.11 4.87 13.80
CA ALA A 208 16.00 6.27 13.39
C ALA A 208 15.01 6.99 14.32
N THR A 209 15.42 8.11 14.92
CA THR A 209 14.52 8.94 15.75
C THR A 209 14.10 10.19 14.99
N LEU A 210 12.81 10.27 14.68
CA LEU A 210 12.20 11.33 13.88
C LEU A 210 11.41 12.29 14.77
N LYS A 211 11.37 13.57 14.42
CA LYS A 211 10.33 14.49 14.93
C LYS A 211 9.07 14.30 14.11
N LEU A 212 7.94 14.25 14.80
CA LEU A 212 6.60 14.19 14.19
C LEU A 212 6.09 15.60 13.85
N PRO A 213 5.10 15.72 12.94
CA PRO A 213 4.33 16.95 12.77
C PRO A 213 3.69 17.43 14.08
N ALA A 214 3.45 18.73 14.19
CA ALA A 214 2.78 19.32 15.35
C ALA A 214 1.40 18.68 15.60
N GLU A 215 1.01 18.56 16.87
CA GLU A 215 -0.24 17.94 17.32
C GLU A 215 -0.49 16.48 16.90
N THR A 216 0.51 15.77 16.38
CA THR A 216 0.41 14.33 16.08
C THR A 216 -0.09 13.55 17.31
N SER A 217 -1.23 12.91 17.13
CA SER A 217 -1.93 12.15 18.16
C SER A 217 -2.37 10.80 17.56
N TRP A 218 -2.24 9.71 18.33
CA TRP A 218 -2.50 8.35 17.87
C TRP A 218 -3.37 7.57 18.87
N ASP A 219 -4.02 6.49 18.44
CA ASP A 219 -4.79 5.58 19.30
C ASP A 219 -4.40 4.10 19.11
N GLU A 220 -5.05 3.20 19.85
CA GLU A 220 -4.80 1.76 19.82
C GLU A 220 -5.30 1.03 18.56
N ASN A 221 -6.04 1.72 17.68
CA ASN A 221 -6.54 1.21 16.40
C ASN A 221 -5.64 1.64 15.21
N GLY A 222 -4.66 2.50 15.45
CA GLY A 222 -3.68 2.91 14.45
C GLY A 222 -2.75 1.77 14.01
N PHE A 223 -2.16 1.90 12.83
CA PHE A 223 -1.33 0.88 12.20
C PHE A 223 -0.19 1.48 11.36
N VAL A 224 0.80 0.67 11.02
CA VAL A 224 1.82 0.96 10.00
C VAL A 224 1.78 -0.07 8.88
N THR A 225 1.94 0.37 7.63
CA THR A 225 2.04 -0.55 6.48
C THR A 225 3.42 -1.18 6.37
N TYR A 226 3.51 -2.28 5.62
CA TYR A 226 4.78 -2.73 5.05
C TYR A 226 5.39 -1.64 4.15
N TRP A 227 6.71 -1.71 3.90
CA TRP A 227 7.36 -0.84 2.91
C TRP A 227 6.83 -1.12 1.50
N GLN A 228 6.41 -0.07 0.81
CA GLN A 228 5.91 -0.08 -0.57
C GLN A 228 6.90 0.64 -1.50
N SER A 229 6.92 0.23 -2.77
CA SER A 229 7.66 0.92 -3.83
C SER A 229 7.03 2.25 -4.25
N ASP A 230 5.75 2.48 -3.92
CA ASP A 230 5.02 3.67 -4.33
C ASP A 230 4.20 4.29 -3.19
N ARG A 231 4.00 5.61 -3.31
CA ARG A 231 3.31 6.44 -2.32
C ARG A 231 1.79 6.21 -2.27
N ALA A 232 1.16 5.77 -3.35
CA ALA A 232 -0.28 5.56 -3.39
C ALA A 232 -0.68 4.27 -2.66
N THR A 233 0.03 3.18 -2.90
CA THR A 233 -0.13 1.91 -2.16
C THR A 233 0.18 2.10 -0.67
N ALA A 234 1.18 2.90 -0.31
CA ALA A 234 1.43 3.24 1.09
C ALA A 234 0.28 4.01 1.77
N LEU A 235 -0.65 4.61 1.02
CA LEU A 235 -1.71 5.49 1.51
C LEU A 235 -3.12 5.10 1.03
N MET A 236 -3.31 3.84 0.60
CA MET A 236 -4.63 3.29 0.22
C MET A 236 -5.37 2.57 1.35
N PHE A 237 -4.75 2.51 2.54
CA PHE A 237 -5.23 1.82 3.73
C PHE A 237 -5.82 2.81 4.74
#